data_AF-A0A5B0VIV0-F1
#
_entry.id   AF-A0A5B0VIV0-F1
#
_cell.length_a   1.000
_cell.length_b   1.000
_cell.length_c   1.000
_cell.angle_alpha   90.00
_cell.angle_beta   90.00
_cell.angle_gamma   90.00
#
_symmetry.space_group_name_H-M   'P 1'
#
loop_
_entity.id
_entity.type
_entity.pdbx_description
1 polymer ?
#
loop_
_entity_poly.entity_id
_entity_poly.type
_entity_poly.pdbx_seq_one_letter_code
_entity_poly.pdbx_strand_id
1 'polypeptide(L)'
;MDNNHLSVDQNRSRSEELVNCQGDSSCRATVRDKYRQEYDQVQERIATCSRADQCVAVAKELRALQGDYSTRMSEIQEKARMQGLDSLTPAEVREWADLRGAISNIDASRNLVLHRAQVTGGSEETTQEIVKIMGQTGIAASAGVAGGISKAGVKGAKGSAIPVPNPVTANNGLVYKSNPKHTLGGDGNRRNAGIEPKDSLKLFENSVPSSKNYGNKEVRFAKDEKGNVHRFEGTNGEYHWNGSTGDVKNPLNKNDIPNEVKKQLGLSGKWR
;
A
#
# COMPACT_ATOMS: atom_id res chain seq x y z
N MET A 1 7.18 -12.52 11.58
CA MET A 1 6.28 -11.44 11.14
C MET A 1 4.98 -11.68 11.88
N ASP A 2 4.69 -10.87 12.89
CA ASP A 2 3.68 -11.20 13.90
C ASP A 2 2.29 -10.74 13.42
N ASN A 3 1.34 -11.66 13.21
CA ASN A 3 0.09 -11.59 13.97
C ASN A 3 -0.93 -10.48 13.63
N ASN A 4 -1.11 -10.06 12.38
CA ASN A 4 -1.79 -8.78 12.05
C ASN A 4 -3.34 -8.77 11.98
N HIS A 5 -4.05 -9.86 12.26
CA HIS A 5 -5.52 -9.94 12.11
C HIS A 5 -6.25 -10.57 13.30
N LEU A 6 -5.64 -10.58 14.50
CA LEU A 6 -6.28 -11.09 15.70
C LEU A 6 -7.27 -10.09 16.29
N SER A 7 -8.27 -10.55 17.05
CA SER A 7 -9.10 -9.62 17.84
C SER A 7 -8.28 -8.86 18.90
N VAL A 8 -8.85 -7.81 19.49
CA VAL A 8 -8.21 -7.09 20.60
C VAL A 8 -7.92 -8.03 21.77
N ASP A 9 -8.89 -8.85 22.19
CA ASP A 9 -8.73 -9.80 23.30
C ASP A 9 -7.64 -10.84 23.03
N GLN A 10 -7.53 -11.30 21.79
CA GLN A 10 -6.47 -12.22 21.37
C GLN A 10 -5.10 -11.53 21.36
N ASN A 11 -4.98 -10.29 20.88
CA ASN A 11 -3.73 -9.53 20.94
C ASN A 11 -3.28 -9.28 22.37
N ARG A 12 -4.22 -8.98 23.27
CA ARG A 12 -3.96 -8.84 24.70
C ARG A 12 -3.44 -10.15 25.29
N SER A 13 -4.19 -11.23 25.14
CA SER A 13 -3.81 -12.56 25.66
C SER A 13 -2.46 -13.02 25.11
N ARG A 14 -2.22 -12.82 23.80
CA ARG A 14 -0.94 -13.12 23.15
C ARG A 14 0.20 -12.29 23.74
N SER A 15 -0.04 -11.02 24.04
CA SER A 15 0.98 -10.13 24.59
C SER A 15 1.35 -10.51 26.02
N GLU A 16 0.37 -10.90 26.84
CA GLU A 16 0.58 -11.44 28.18
C GLU A 16 1.41 -12.74 28.13
N GLU A 17 1.04 -13.69 27.26
CA GLU A 17 1.77 -14.95 27.07
C GLU A 17 3.22 -14.74 26.56
N LEU A 18 3.41 -13.82 25.61
CA LEU A 18 4.75 -13.54 25.06
C LEU A 18 5.68 -12.84 26.07
N VAL A 19 5.13 -12.02 26.97
CA VAL A 19 5.90 -11.45 28.08
C VAL A 19 6.29 -12.55 29.07
N ASN A 20 5.38 -13.47 29.37
CA ASN A 20 5.63 -14.60 30.28
C ASN A 20 6.70 -15.58 29.74
N CYS A 21 6.94 -15.59 28.43
CA CYS A 21 8.05 -16.38 27.86
C CYS A 21 9.45 -15.88 28.25
N GLN A 22 9.61 -14.66 28.80
CA GLN A 22 10.89 -14.12 29.28
C GLN A 22 12.06 -14.21 28.28
N GLY A 23 11.75 -14.21 26.97
CA GLY A 23 12.75 -14.34 25.90
C GLY A 23 13.02 -15.76 25.40
N ASP A 24 12.42 -16.79 26.02
CA ASP A 24 12.53 -18.18 25.57
C ASP A 24 11.97 -18.36 24.15
N SER A 25 12.82 -18.78 23.23
CA SER A 25 12.47 -18.89 21.81
C SER A 25 11.44 -19.99 21.51
N SER A 26 11.47 -21.10 22.26
CA SER A 26 10.55 -22.21 22.09
C SER A 26 9.16 -21.86 22.60
N CYS A 27 9.07 -21.23 23.77
CA CYS A 27 7.83 -20.68 24.32
C CYS A 27 7.21 -19.68 23.33
N ARG A 28 8.00 -18.75 22.81
CA ARG A 28 7.51 -17.76 21.83
C ARG A 28 7.01 -18.40 20.54
N ALA A 29 7.63 -19.50 20.09
CA ALA A 29 7.15 -20.26 18.94
C ALA A 29 5.78 -20.91 19.24
N THR A 30 5.64 -21.58 20.39
CA THR A 30 4.38 -22.18 20.83
C THR A 30 3.26 -21.15 20.92
N VAL A 31 3.52 -19.97 21.51
CA VAL A 31 2.53 -18.90 21.58
C VAL A 31 2.16 -18.41 20.18
N ARG A 32 3.12 -18.24 19.26
CA ARG A 32 2.82 -17.87 17.87
C ARG A 32 1.93 -18.90 17.18
N ASP A 33 2.20 -20.18 17.37
CA ASP A 33 1.41 -21.27 16.77
C ASP A 33 -0.01 -21.34 17.34
N LYS A 34 -0.17 -21.11 18.65
CA LYS A 34 -1.48 -21.02 19.31
C LYS A 34 -2.40 -19.99 18.66
N TYR A 35 -1.87 -18.82 18.31
CA TYR A 35 -2.64 -17.74 17.69
C TYR A 35 -2.62 -17.76 16.16
N ARG A 36 -2.10 -18.83 15.55
CA ARG A 36 -1.99 -18.93 14.08
C ARG A 36 -3.32 -19.29 13.43
N GLN A 37 -4.13 -20.15 14.03
CA GLN A 37 -5.36 -20.68 13.43
C GLN A 37 -6.36 -19.58 13.01
N GLU A 38 -6.61 -18.62 13.89
CA GLU A 38 -7.52 -17.49 13.64
C GLU A 38 -6.95 -16.52 12.60
N TYR A 39 -5.63 -16.31 12.63
CA TYR A 39 -4.95 -15.54 11.60
C TYR A 39 -5.08 -16.21 10.23
N ASP A 40 -4.87 -17.53 10.14
CA ASP A 40 -4.96 -18.28 8.90
C ASP A 40 -6.37 -18.22 8.31
N GLN A 41 -7.42 -18.26 9.14
CA GLN A 41 -8.81 -18.10 8.69
C GLN A 41 -9.07 -16.72 8.06
N VAL A 42 -8.60 -15.64 8.69
CA VAL A 42 -8.76 -14.29 8.14
C VAL A 42 -7.94 -14.13 6.86
N GLN A 43 -6.72 -14.66 6.82
CA GLN A 43 -5.88 -14.66 5.62
C GLN A 43 -6.51 -15.45 4.47
N GLU A 44 -7.08 -16.62 4.76
CA GLU A 44 -7.77 -17.43 3.77
C GLU A 44 -8.94 -16.65 3.17
N ARG A 45 -9.75 -15.97 4.00
CA ARG A 45 -10.87 -15.15 3.52
C ARG A 45 -10.41 -13.96 2.68
N ILE A 46 -9.31 -13.31 3.07
CA ILE A 46 -8.67 -12.25 2.26
C ILE A 46 -8.19 -12.82 0.93
N ALA A 47 -7.59 -14.01 0.94
CA ALA A 47 -6.99 -14.67 -0.21
C ALA A 47 -8.03 -15.28 -1.17
N THR A 48 -9.20 -15.67 -0.68
CA THR A 48 -10.19 -16.44 -1.45
C THR A 48 -11.46 -15.68 -1.81
N CYS A 49 -11.68 -14.46 -1.29
CA CYS A 49 -12.84 -13.66 -1.69
C CYS A 49 -12.84 -13.44 -3.22
N SER A 50 -13.93 -13.85 -3.88
CA SER A 50 -14.03 -13.87 -5.35
C SER A 50 -15.32 -13.25 -5.89
N ARG A 51 -16.32 -13.02 -5.03
CA ARG A 51 -17.52 -12.23 -5.34
C ARG A 51 -17.44 -10.86 -4.68
N ALA A 52 -17.96 -9.82 -5.33
CA ALA A 52 -17.88 -8.46 -4.82
C ALA A 52 -18.52 -8.30 -3.43
N ASP A 53 -19.67 -8.94 -3.18
CA ASP A 53 -20.34 -8.93 -1.88
C ASP A 53 -19.47 -9.55 -0.77
N GLN A 54 -18.82 -10.68 -1.06
CA GLN A 54 -17.89 -11.36 -0.14
C GLN A 54 -16.68 -10.49 0.17
N CYS A 55 -16.05 -9.90 -0.86
CA CYS A 55 -14.88 -9.05 -0.66
C CYS A 55 -15.24 -7.75 0.08
N VAL A 56 -16.43 -7.17 -0.16
CA VAL A 56 -16.93 -6.02 0.59
C VAL A 56 -17.19 -6.38 2.06
N ALA A 57 -17.73 -7.57 2.35
CA ALA A 57 -17.91 -8.03 3.72
C ALA A 57 -16.56 -8.13 4.46
N VAL A 58 -15.55 -8.75 3.85
CA VAL A 58 -14.18 -8.81 4.40
C VAL A 58 -13.61 -7.39 4.61
N ALA A 59 -13.83 -6.47 3.67
CA ALA A 59 -13.35 -5.08 3.79
C ALA A 59 -14.00 -4.31 4.96
N LYS A 60 -15.25 -4.62 5.29
CA LYS A 60 -15.97 -4.04 6.44
C LYS A 60 -15.46 -4.59 7.76
N GLU A 61 -15.22 -5.89 7.83
CA GLU A 61 -14.67 -6.52 9.03
C GLU A 61 -13.26 -6.02 9.35
N LEU A 62 -12.39 -5.90 8.34
CA LEU A 62 -11.07 -5.32 8.50
C LEU A 62 -11.13 -3.88 9.01
N ARG A 63 -12.12 -3.10 8.56
CA ARG A 63 -12.35 -1.73 9.05
C ARG A 63 -12.82 -1.71 10.51
N ALA A 64 -13.73 -2.62 10.88
CA ALA A 64 -14.18 -2.73 12.26
C ALA A 64 -12.98 -3.05 13.17
N LEU A 65 -12.14 -4.02 12.77
CA LEU A 65 -10.93 -4.39 13.50
C LEU A 65 -9.94 -3.22 13.64
N GLN A 66 -9.76 -2.41 12.59
CA GLN A 66 -8.95 -1.19 12.65
C GLN A 66 -9.51 -0.18 13.67
N GLY A 67 -10.83 -0.06 13.76
CA GLY A 67 -11.52 0.76 14.77
C GLY A 67 -11.27 0.25 16.18
N ASP A 68 -11.41 -1.05 16.40
CA ASP A 68 -11.18 -1.70 17.70
C ASP A 68 -9.73 -1.50 18.17
N TYR A 69 -8.76 -1.66 17.26
CA TYR A 69 -7.34 -1.42 17.54
C TYR A 69 -7.08 0.05 17.91
N SER A 70 -7.70 0.99 17.19
CA SER A 70 -7.55 2.42 17.47
C SER A 70 -8.10 2.79 18.84
N THR A 71 -9.26 2.23 19.21
CA THR A 71 -9.86 2.40 20.55
C THR A 71 -8.94 1.86 21.62
N ARG A 72 -8.47 0.61 21.48
CA ARG A 72 -7.60 -0.03 22.46
C ARG A 72 -6.27 0.70 22.65
N MET A 73 -5.63 1.13 21.56
CA MET A 73 -4.41 1.93 21.65
C MET A 73 -4.64 3.25 22.38
N SER A 74 -5.80 3.89 22.18
CA SER A 74 -6.17 5.13 22.87
C SER A 74 -6.37 4.89 24.36
N GLU A 75 -6.96 3.77 24.77
CA GLU A 75 -7.08 3.38 26.20
C GLU A 75 -5.71 3.23 26.86
N ILE A 76 -4.77 2.54 26.22
CA ILE A 76 -3.40 2.35 26.73
C ILE A 76 -2.68 3.70 26.83
N GLN A 77 -2.80 4.55 25.81
CA GLN A 77 -2.22 5.90 25.82
C GLN A 77 -2.81 6.79 26.91
N GLU A 78 -4.12 6.73 27.11
CA GLU A 78 -4.81 7.52 28.13
C GLU A 78 -4.42 7.07 29.54
N LYS A 79 -4.27 5.76 29.76
CA LYS A 79 -3.72 5.22 31.01
C LYS A 79 -2.33 5.79 31.28
N ALA A 80 -1.43 5.75 30.29
CA ALA A 80 -0.09 6.33 30.42
C ALA A 80 -0.10 7.84 30.67
N ARG A 81 -1.04 8.56 30.04
CA ARG A 81 -1.21 10.02 30.23
C ARG A 81 -1.68 10.36 31.65
N MET A 82 -2.62 9.58 32.18
CA MET A 82 -3.24 9.85 33.48
C MET A 82 -2.41 9.37 34.67
N GLN A 83 -1.71 8.24 34.52
CA GLN A 83 -1.05 7.53 35.61
C GLN A 83 0.48 7.49 35.47
N GLY A 84 1.03 8.06 34.39
CA GLY A 84 2.45 8.01 34.06
C GLY A 84 2.83 6.75 33.29
N LEU A 85 3.96 6.80 32.57
CA LEU A 85 4.41 5.69 31.71
C LEU A 85 4.70 4.40 32.50
N ASP A 86 5.16 4.54 33.74
CA ASP A 86 5.48 3.42 34.64
C ASP A 86 4.23 2.65 35.11
N SER A 87 3.02 3.17 34.86
CA SER A 87 1.76 2.47 35.12
C SER A 87 1.42 1.39 34.10
N LEU A 88 2.11 1.39 32.95
CA LEU A 88 1.91 0.39 31.90
C LEU A 88 2.64 -0.90 32.24
N THR A 89 1.93 -2.03 32.13
CA THR A 89 2.56 -3.34 32.20
C THR A 89 3.41 -3.60 30.95
N PRO A 90 4.44 -4.46 31.03
CA PRO A 90 5.20 -4.88 29.85
C PRO A 90 4.30 -5.48 28.75
N ALA A 91 3.20 -6.13 29.14
CA ALA A 91 2.21 -6.67 28.21
C ALA A 91 1.45 -5.57 27.47
N GLU A 92 1.02 -4.50 28.16
CA GLU A 92 0.33 -3.35 27.54
C GLU A 92 1.25 -2.57 26.59
N VAL A 93 2.53 -2.38 26.96
CA VAL A 93 3.52 -1.73 26.08
C VAL A 93 3.70 -2.54 24.79
N ARG A 94 3.79 -3.87 24.93
CA ARG A 94 3.92 -4.78 23.80
C ARG A 94 2.66 -4.83 22.95
N GLU A 95 1.49 -4.91 23.58
CA GLU A 95 0.18 -4.89 22.92
C GLU A 95 0.04 -3.64 22.05
N TRP A 96 0.34 -2.45 22.59
CA TRP A 96 0.27 -1.20 21.84
C TRP A 96 1.17 -1.20 20.60
N ALA A 97 2.40 -1.70 20.73
CA ALA A 97 3.34 -1.80 19.61
C ALA A 97 2.84 -2.78 18.53
N ASP A 98 2.30 -3.93 18.94
CA ASP A 98 1.74 -4.94 18.05
C ASP A 98 0.51 -4.37 17.30
N LEU A 99 -0.43 -3.72 18.01
CA LEU A 99 -1.63 -3.11 17.40
C LEU A 99 -1.26 -2.02 16.41
N ARG A 100 -0.30 -1.15 16.75
CA ARG A 100 0.19 -0.09 15.86
C ARG A 100 0.80 -0.66 14.57
N GLY A 101 1.59 -1.74 14.68
CA GLY A 101 2.14 -2.43 13.52
C GLY A 101 1.07 -3.11 12.65
N ALA A 102 0.04 -3.67 13.29
CA ALA A 102 -1.01 -4.39 12.60
C ALA A 102 -1.95 -3.49 11.78
N ILE A 103 -2.17 -2.23 12.18
CA ILE A 103 -2.99 -1.27 11.42
C ILE A 103 -2.52 -1.12 9.96
N SER A 104 -1.22 -1.00 9.73
CA SER A 104 -0.68 -0.89 8.36
C SER A 104 -0.95 -2.13 7.50
N ASN A 105 -0.99 -3.31 8.13
CA ASN A 105 -1.26 -4.57 7.45
C ASN A 105 -2.76 -4.77 7.18
N ILE A 106 -3.62 -4.25 8.07
CA ILE A 106 -5.08 -4.19 7.87
C ILE A 106 -5.41 -3.26 6.69
N ASP A 107 -4.78 -2.08 6.59
CA ASP A 107 -4.97 -1.16 5.47
C ASP A 107 -4.61 -1.83 4.12
N ALA A 108 -3.48 -2.53 4.06
CA ALA A 108 -3.06 -3.27 2.87
C ALA A 108 -4.05 -4.37 2.49
N SER A 109 -4.49 -5.18 3.47
CA SER A 109 -5.45 -6.27 3.27
C SER A 109 -6.82 -5.74 2.81
N ARG A 110 -7.25 -4.61 3.39
CA ARG A 110 -8.51 -3.95 3.04
C ARG A 110 -8.49 -3.40 1.62
N ASN A 111 -7.39 -2.79 1.21
CA ASN A 111 -7.22 -2.27 -0.15
C ASN A 111 -7.21 -3.41 -1.18
N LEU A 112 -6.57 -4.54 -0.87
CA LEU A 112 -6.55 -5.72 -1.71
C LEU A 112 -7.97 -6.26 -1.96
N VAL A 113 -8.76 -6.47 -0.90
CA VAL A 113 -10.12 -7.01 -1.06
C VAL A 113 -11.07 -6.03 -1.73
N LEU A 114 -10.92 -4.72 -1.52
CA LEU A 114 -11.71 -3.70 -2.21
C LEU A 114 -11.40 -3.65 -3.71
N HIS A 115 -10.11 -3.76 -4.07
CA HIS A 115 -9.71 -3.87 -5.47
C HIS A 115 -10.31 -5.12 -6.12
N ARG A 116 -10.27 -6.27 -5.44
CA ARG A 116 -10.93 -7.50 -5.91
C ARG A 116 -12.43 -7.30 -6.14
N ALA A 117 -13.11 -6.69 -5.17
CA ALA A 117 -14.54 -6.40 -5.29
C ALA A 117 -14.85 -5.50 -6.51
N GLN A 118 -13.99 -4.52 -6.78
CA GLN A 118 -14.13 -3.62 -7.93
C GLN A 118 -13.95 -4.37 -9.26
N VAL A 119 -12.94 -5.23 -9.39
CA VAL A 119 -12.67 -5.95 -10.66
C VAL A 119 -13.66 -7.08 -10.93
N THR A 120 -14.25 -7.68 -9.89
CA THR A 120 -15.24 -8.75 -10.06
C THR A 120 -16.60 -8.23 -10.51
N GLY A 121 -16.86 -6.93 -10.32
CA GLY A 121 -18.20 -6.35 -10.51
C GLY A 121 -19.21 -6.88 -9.49
N GLY A 122 -20.30 -6.14 -9.27
CA GLY A 122 -21.33 -6.50 -8.30
C GLY A 122 -22.68 -5.92 -8.66
N SER A 123 -23.66 -6.09 -7.78
CA SER A 123 -24.94 -5.37 -7.92
C SER A 123 -24.71 -3.86 -7.92
N GLU A 124 -25.72 -3.10 -8.35
CA GLU A 124 -25.65 -1.63 -8.31
C GLU A 124 -25.41 -1.12 -6.88
N GLU A 125 -26.07 -1.73 -5.89
CA GLU A 125 -25.89 -1.43 -4.48
C GLU A 125 -24.46 -1.74 -4.00
N THR A 126 -23.92 -2.89 -4.43
CA THR A 126 -22.54 -3.30 -4.08
C THR A 126 -21.53 -2.33 -4.68
N THR A 127 -21.76 -1.88 -5.91
CA THR A 127 -20.90 -0.92 -6.62
C THR A 127 -20.90 0.44 -5.93
N GLN A 128 -22.07 0.96 -5.56
CA GLN A 128 -22.20 2.21 -4.79
C GLN A 128 -21.49 2.10 -3.42
N GLU A 129 -21.60 0.94 -2.77
CA GLU A 129 -20.95 0.70 -1.50
C GLU A 129 -19.41 0.65 -1.62
N ILE A 130 -18.89 0.02 -2.67
CA ILE A 130 -17.45 0.04 -3.00
C ILE A 130 -16.98 1.48 -3.21
N VAL A 131 -17.71 2.29 -3.98
CA VAL A 131 -17.37 3.71 -4.22
C VAL A 131 -17.36 4.51 -2.92
N LYS A 132 -18.36 4.32 -2.05
CA LYS A 132 -18.42 4.99 -0.73
C LYS A 132 -17.22 4.60 0.12
N ILE A 133 -16.86 3.33 0.14
CA ILE A 133 -15.72 2.83 0.90
C ILE A 133 -14.40 3.38 0.34
N MET A 134 -14.21 3.31 -0.98
CA MET A 134 -12.99 3.79 -1.64
C MET A 134 -12.83 5.31 -1.52
N GLY A 135 -13.92 6.06 -1.65
CA GLY A 135 -13.94 7.52 -1.45
C GLY A 135 -13.50 7.95 -0.04
N GLN A 136 -13.79 7.13 0.99
CA GLN A 136 -13.30 7.38 2.35
C GLN A 136 -11.79 7.03 2.52
N THR A 137 -11.23 6.18 1.66
CA THR A 137 -9.81 5.81 1.67
C THR A 137 -8.93 6.66 0.74
N GLY A 138 -9.52 7.51 -0.09
CA GLY A 138 -8.77 8.29 -1.10
C GLY A 138 -8.25 7.47 -2.28
N ILE A 139 -8.68 6.20 -2.41
CA ILE A 139 -8.39 5.37 -3.58
C ILE A 139 -9.35 5.79 -4.69
N ALA A 140 -8.82 6.23 -5.82
CA ALA A 140 -9.62 6.60 -6.97
C ALA A 140 -10.38 5.36 -7.48
N ALA A 141 -11.70 5.34 -7.28
CA ALA A 141 -12.56 4.34 -7.88
C ALA A 141 -12.51 4.50 -9.40
N SER A 142 -11.74 3.67 -10.08
CA SER A 142 -11.86 3.47 -11.53
C SER A 142 -13.10 2.61 -11.81
N ALA A 143 -14.28 3.14 -11.49
CA ALA A 143 -15.53 2.56 -11.97
C ALA A 143 -15.67 2.93 -13.45
N GLY A 144 -15.15 2.05 -14.31
CA GLY A 144 -15.59 1.99 -15.70
C GLY A 144 -17.03 1.48 -15.73
N VAL A 145 -17.87 2.23 -16.44
CA VAL A 145 -19.25 1.93 -16.90
C VAL A 145 -20.38 1.91 -15.86
N ALA A 146 -20.95 3.08 -15.58
CA ALA A 146 -22.36 3.40 -15.85
C ALA A 146 -22.70 4.82 -15.36
N GLY A 147 -23.30 5.63 -16.24
CA GLY A 147 -24.19 6.76 -15.88
C GLY A 147 -23.61 7.88 -15.03
N GLY A 148 -23.33 9.03 -15.66
CA GLY A 148 -22.71 10.16 -14.98
C GLY A 148 -23.50 10.71 -13.79
N ILE A 149 -22.78 11.08 -12.74
CA ILE A 149 -23.28 11.99 -11.70
C ILE A 149 -22.14 12.93 -11.31
N SER A 150 -22.21 14.11 -11.89
CA SER A 150 -21.88 15.44 -11.35
C SER A 150 -20.66 15.63 -10.45
N LYS A 151 -19.78 16.51 -10.96
CA LYS A 151 -19.01 17.51 -10.22
C LYS A 151 -19.59 17.83 -8.83
N ALA A 152 -18.92 17.39 -7.77
CA ALA A 152 -18.97 18.05 -6.47
C ALA A 152 -17.55 18.08 -5.91
N GLY A 153 -16.98 19.29 -5.84
CA GLY A 153 -15.62 19.51 -5.36
C GLY A 153 -15.52 19.16 -3.87
N VAL A 154 -14.61 18.24 -3.54
CA VAL A 154 -14.17 18.02 -2.16
C VAL A 154 -12.90 18.83 -1.94
N LYS A 155 -13.02 19.87 -1.11
CA LYS A 155 -11.88 20.64 -0.60
C LYS A 155 -11.01 19.75 0.29
N GLY A 156 -9.86 19.37 -0.25
CA GLY A 156 -8.55 19.25 0.40
C GLY A 156 -8.45 18.62 1.79
N ALA A 157 -8.42 17.28 1.86
CA ALA A 157 -7.58 16.61 2.84
C ALA A 157 -6.12 16.70 2.33
N LYS A 158 -5.21 17.30 3.09
CA LYS A 158 -3.78 17.30 2.75
C LYS A 158 -3.21 15.90 2.97
N GLY A 159 -3.35 15.05 1.96
CA GLY A 159 -2.62 13.79 1.86
C GLY A 159 -1.11 14.05 1.78
N SER A 160 -0.30 13.04 2.10
CA SER A 160 1.14 13.06 1.89
C SER A 160 1.45 13.54 0.46
N ALA A 161 2.46 14.41 0.31
CA ALA A 161 2.91 14.84 -1.02
C ALA A 161 3.53 13.67 -1.83
N ILE A 162 3.86 12.56 -1.15
CA ILE A 162 4.44 11.35 -1.73
C ILE A 162 3.31 10.51 -2.35
N PRO A 163 3.36 10.18 -3.66
CA PRO A 163 2.28 9.45 -4.34
C PRO A 163 1.96 8.08 -3.75
N VAL A 164 2.98 7.28 -3.45
CA VAL A 164 2.89 5.92 -2.91
C VAL A 164 3.84 5.79 -1.72
N PRO A 165 3.45 6.26 -0.51
CA PRO A 165 4.37 6.39 0.62
C PRO A 165 4.81 5.05 1.22
N ASN A 166 3.98 4.01 1.09
CA ASN A 166 4.26 2.66 1.57
C ASN A 166 4.47 1.71 0.37
N PRO A 167 5.32 0.68 0.47
CA PRO A 167 5.44 -0.34 -0.58
C PRO A 167 4.09 -0.98 -0.92
N VAL A 168 3.79 -1.10 -2.21
CA VAL A 168 2.58 -1.74 -2.75
C VAL A 168 2.99 -2.75 -3.81
N THR A 169 2.39 -3.94 -3.81
CA THR A 169 2.54 -4.86 -4.95
C THR A 169 1.63 -4.38 -6.07
N ALA A 170 2.25 -3.95 -7.17
CA ALA A 170 1.57 -3.42 -8.35
C ALA A 170 0.95 -4.55 -9.19
N ASN A 171 0.02 -4.22 -10.09
CA ASN A 171 -0.64 -5.17 -11.00
C ASN A 171 0.29 -6.04 -11.86
N ASN A 172 1.54 -5.61 -12.07
CA ASN A 172 2.57 -6.39 -12.76
C ASN A 172 3.31 -7.40 -11.85
N GLY A 173 2.89 -7.55 -10.59
CA GLY A 173 3.47 -8.46 -9.61
C GLY A 173 4.73 -7.94 -8.91
N LEU A 174 5.15 -6.70 -9.18
CA LEU A 174 6.37 -6.10 -8.62
C LEU A 174 6.05 -5.10 -7.50
N VAL A 175 6.96 -4.95 -6.54
CA VAL A 175 6.76 -4.01 -5.42
C VAL A 175 7.15 -2.60 -5.84
N TYR A 176 6.28 -1.63 -5.62
CA TYR A 176 6.51 -0.22 -5.90
C TYR A 176 6.40 0.63 -4.64
N LYS A 177 7.34 1.56 -4.46
CA LYS A 177 7.31 2.58 -3.41
C LYS A 177 7.83 3.90 -3.97
N SER A 178 7.12 5.00 -3.74
CA SER A 178 7.62 6.33 -4.10
C SER A 178 8.86 6.68 -3.27
N ASN A 179 9.82 7.35 -3.91
CA ASN A 179 11.04 7.78 -3.23
C ASN A 179 10.92 9.26 -2.83
N PRO A 180 11.07 9.61 -1.54
CA PRO A 180 11.00 11.00 -1.08
C PRO A 180 11.90 11.97 -1.86
N LYS A 181 13.02 11.49 -2.41
CA LYS A 181 13.93 12.30 -3.26
C LYS A 181 13.27 12.86 -4.52
N HIS A 182 12.22 12.21 -5.00
CA HIS A 182 11.43 12.62 -6.17
C HIS A 182 10.08 13.22 -5.79
N THR A 183 9.86 13.53 -4.51
CA THR A 183 8.67 14.23 -4.04
C THR A 183 9.01 15.70 -3.77
N LEU A 184 8.19 16.63 -4.26
CA LEU A 184 8.44 18.06 -4.03
C LEU A 184 8.42 18.37 -2.53
N GLY A 185 9.56 18.86 -2.01
CA GLY A 185 9.74 19.16 -0.58
C GLY A 185 9.93 17.92 0.30
N GLY A 186 10.09 16.73 -0.27
CA GLY A 186 10.43 15.51 0.45
C GLY A 186 11.92 15.41 0.81
N ASP A 187 12.24 14.49 1.72
CA ASP A 187 13.62 14.27 2.16
C ASP A 187 14.53 13.89 0.98
N GLY A 188 15.64 14.63 0.85
CA GLY A 188 16.59 14.45 -0.24
C GLY A 188 16.15 15.02 -1.59
N ASN A 189 14.99 15.68 -1.68
CA ASN A 189 14.55 16.37 -2.89
C ASN A 189 15.43 17.61 -3.17
N ARG A 190 16.18 17.55 -4.28
CA ARG A 190 17.05 18.65 -4.73
C ARG A 190 16.35 19.49 -5.80
N ARG A 191 16.76 20.74 -5.98
CA ARG A 191 16.15 21.67 -6.96
C ARG A 191 16.16 21.16 -8.42
N ASN A 192 17.11 20.29 -8.75
CA ASN A 192 17.30 19.65 -10.05
C ASN A 192 16.85 18.18 -10.08
N ALA A 193 16.27 17.66 -9.00
CA ALA A 193 15.67 16.33 -9.01
C ALA A 193 14.36 16.38 -9.79
N GLY A 194 14.12 15.37 -10.61
CA GLY A 194 12.83 15.22 -11.24
C GLY A 194 11.74 14.93 -10.22
N ILE A 195 10.51 15.34 -10.54
CA ILE A 195 9.35 15.16 -9.66
C ILE A 195 8.50 13.98 -10.16
N GLU A 196 8.28 13.03 -9.25
CA GLU A 196 7.45 11.86 -9.49
C GLU A 196 6.01 12.29 -9.80
N PRO A 197 5.41 11.80 -10.90
CA PRO A 197 4.03 12.10 -11.22
C PRO A 197 3.07 11.36 -10.27
N LYS A 198 1.89 11.93 -10.04
CA LYS A 198 0.90 11.35 -9.10
C LYS A 198 0.37 9.98 -9.53
N ASP A 199 0.38 9.69 -10.82
CA ASP A 199 -0.05 8.43 -11.44
C ASP A 199 1.11 7.45 -11.66
N SER A 200 2.25 7.64 -10.98
CA SER A 200 3.46 6.82 -11.11
C SER A 200 3.22 5.33 -10.90
N LEU A 201 2.32 4.94 -9.98
CA LEU A 201 1.95 3.53 -9.77
C LEU A 201 1.31 2.92 -11.02
N LYS A 202 0.32 3.60 -11.61
CA LYS A 202 -0.34 3.14 -12.84
C LYS A 202 0.64 3.05 -14.01
N LEU A 203 1.57 4.01 -14.10
CA LEU A 203 2.64 3.96 -15.09
C LEU A 203 3.56 2.75 -14.83
N PHE A 204 3.93 2.50 -13.58
CA PHE A 204 4.76 1.36 -13.22
C PHE A 204 4.08 0.01 -13.53
N GLU A 205 2.79 -0.12 -13.23
CA GLU A 205 1.99 -1.31 -13.56
C GLU A 205 2.03 -1.66 -15.04
N ASN A 206 2.02 -0.64 -15.91
CA ASN A 206 2.08 -0.80 -17.36
C ASN A 206 3.52 -0.75 -17.90
N SER A 207 4.53 -0.83 -17.03
CA SER A 207 5.93 -0.71 -17.44
C SER A 207 6.48 -2.00 -18.05
N VAL A 208 7.31 -1.82 -19.08
CA VAL A 208 8.05 -2.89 -19.74
C VAL A 208 9.50 -2.94 -19.22
N PRO A 209 10.08 -4.13 -19.04
CA PRO A 209 11.47 -4.25 -18.62
C PRO A 209 12.42 -3.72 -19.70
N SER A 210 13.54 -3.16 -19.28
CA SER A 210 14.63 -2.78 -20.17
C SER A 210 15.31 -4.02 -20.74
N SER A 211 15.73 -3.95 -22.01
CA SER A 211 16.60 -4.95 -22.63
C SER A 211 18.07 -4.80 -22.21
N LYS A 212 18.45 -3.68 -21.59
CA LYS A 212 19.82 -3.43 -21.10
C LYS A 212 20.02 -4.02 -19.70
N ASN A 213 21.21 -4.56 -19.44
CA ASN A 213 21.64 -4.97 -18.11
C ASN A 213 22.17 -3.76 -17.33
N TYR A 214 21.69 -3.56 -16.09
CA TYR A 214 22.12 -2.47 -15.20
C TYR A 214 22.79 -3.00 -13.92
N GLY A 215 23.45 -4.16 -13.99
CA GLY A 215 24.14 -4.78 -12.87
C GLY A 215 23.15 -5.30 -11.83
N ASN A 216 23.20 -4.77 -10.61
CA ASN A 216 22.31 -5.15 -9.51
C ASN A 216 20.94 -4.46 -9.53
N LYS A 217 20.61 -3.78 -10.64
CA LYS A 217 19.39 -3.00 -10.80
C LYS A 217 18.56 -3.56 -11.94
N GLU A 218 17.24 -3.58 -11.73
CA GLU A 218 16.29 -3.76 -12.82
C GLU A 218 15.74 -2.39 -13.23
N VAL A 219 15.68 -2.11 -14.53
CA VAL A 219 15.14 -0.86 -15.06
C VAL A 219 13.92 -1.17 -15.91
N ARG A 220 12.85 -0.40 -15.72
CA ARG A 220 11.60 -0.53 -16.47
C ARG A 220 11.17 0.82 -17.01
N PHE A 221 10.39 0.80 -18.08
CA PHE A 221 9.92 2.03 -18.74
C PHE A 221 8.43 1.97 -19.01
N ALA A 222 7.76 3.12 -18.89
CA ALA A 222 6.36 3.27 -19.25
C ALA A 222 6.15 4.55 -20.05
N LYS A 223 5.08 4.62 -20.83
CA LYS A 223 4.70 5.81 -21.60
C LYS A 223 3.43 6.40 -21.02
N ASP A 224 3.41 7.71 -20.78
CA ASP A 224 2.21 8.44 -20.36
C ASP A 224 1.30 8.79 -21.56
N GLU A 225 0.12 9.34 -21.27
CA GLU A 225 -0.85 9.77 -22.30
C GLU A 225 -0.34 10.91 -23.18
N LYS A 226 0.64 11.69 -22.70
CA LYS A 226 1.28 12.79 -23.43
C LYS A 226 2.45 12.32 -24.30
N GLY A 227 2.78 11.03 -24.25
CA GLY A 227 3.88 10.42 -24.98
C GLY A 227 5.25 10.59 -24.31
N ASN A 228 5.32 11.05 -23.06
CA ASN A 228 6.56 11.06 -22.28
C ASN A 228 6.88 9.65 -21.79
N VAL A 229 8.17 9.33 -21.73
CA VAL A 229 8.64 8.05 -21.20
C VAL A 229 9.18 8.23 -19.79
N HIS A 230 8.65 7.43 -18.87
CA HIS A 230 9.02 7.37 -17.46
C HIS A 230 9.93 6.16 -17.23
N ARG A 231 10.92 6.32 -16.36
CA ARG A 231 11.85 5.26 -15.96
C ARG A 231 11.62 4.87 -14.50
N PHE A 232 11.66 3.59 -14.23
CA PHE A 232 11.57 3.00 -12.91
C PHE A 232 12.81 2.16 -12.64
N GLU A 233 13.33 2.23 -11.42
CA GLU A 233 14.51 1.49 -11.00
C GLU A 233 14.16 0.61 -9.81
N GLY A 234 14.49 -0.68 -9.94
CA GLY A 234 14.32 -1.71 -8.93
C GLY A 234 15.65 -2.13 -8.33
N THR A 235 15.69 -2.28 -7.01
CA THR A 235 16.81 -2.91 -6.29
C THR A 235 16.22 -3.84 -5.24
N ASN A 236 16.70 -5.09 -5.18
CA ASN A 236 16.18 -6.13 -4.28
C ASN A 236 14.64 -6.32 -4.37
N GLY A 237 14.06 -6.16 -5.56
CA GLY A 237 12.63 -6.38 -5.82
C GLY A 237 11.70 -5.20 -5.49
N GLU A 238 12.21 -4.09 -4.93
CA GLU A 238 11.44 -2.85 -4.71
C GLU A 238 11.81 -1.80 -5.76
N TYR A 239 10.78 -1.24 -6.41
CA TYR A 239 10.90 -0.26 -7.49
C TYR A 239 10.44 1.12 -7.05
N HIS A 240 11.07 2.14 -7.63
CA HIS A 240 10.63 3.52 -7.52
C HIS A 240 10.80 4.26 -8.84
N TRP A 241 10.04 5.35 -9.03
CA TRP A 241 10.22 6.23 -10.17
C TRP A 241 11.59 6.93 -10.12
N ASN A 242 12.27 7.01 -11.26
CA ASN A 242 13.61 7.57 -11.41
C ASN A 242 13.77 8.35 -12.73
N GLY A 243 12.81 9.23 -13.03
CA GLY A 243 12.91 10.20 -14.13
C GLY A 243 11.88 10.04 -15.26
N SER A 244 11.69 11.12 -16.02
CA SER A 244 10.82 11.18 -17.22
C SER A 244 11.45 12.02 -18.31
N THR A 245 11.19 11.69 -19.58
CA THR A 245 11.57 12.55 -20.71
C THR A 245 10.79 13.86 -20.75
N GLY A 246 9.65 13.92 -20.05
CA GLY A 246 8.83 15.12 -19.89
C GLY A 246 9.27 16.02 -18.73
N ASP A 247 10.33 15.65 -17.99
CA ASP A 247 10.83 16.50 -16.92
C ASP A 247 11.50 17.76 -17.49
N VAL A 248 11.06 18.92 -17.02
CA VAL A 248 11.51 20.23 -17.55
C VAL A 248 12.92 20.58 -17.06
N LYS A 249 13.31 20.09 -15.88
CA LYS A 249 14.57 20.49 -15.22
C LYS A 249 15.68 19.47 -15.45
N ASN A 250 15.33 18.19 -15.49
CA ASN A 250 16.27 17.09 -15.67
C ASN A 250 15.64 15.98 -16.52
N PRO A 251 15.41 16.22 -17.82
CA PRO A 251 14.79 15.24 -18.70
C PRO A 251 15.64 13.97 -18.81
N LEU A 252 14.99 12.83 -18.74
CA LEU A 252 15.59 11.55 -19.13
C LEU A 252 16.06 11.64 -20.58
N ASN A 253 17.31 11.23 -20.85
CA ASN A 253 17.83 11.24 -22.21
C ASN A 253 17.16 10.14 -23.04
N LYS A 254 16.64 10.49 -24.23
CA LYS A 254 16.01 9.54 -25.15
C LYS A 254 16.95 8.43 -25.62
N ASN A 255 18.26 8.68 -25.58
CA ASN A 255 19.28 7.70 -25.95
C ASN A 255 19.50 6.64 -24.85
N ASP A 256 19.07 6.91 -23.61
CA ASP A 256 19.17 5.94 -22.53
C ASP A 256 18.12 4.83 -22.68
N ILE A 257 17.03 5.11 -23.38
CA ILE A 257 15.90 4.19 -23.60
C ILE A 257 16.27 3.20 -24.73
N PRO A 258 16.28 1.88 -24.48
CA PRO A 258 16.60 0.88 -25.50
C PRO A 258 15.61 0.89 -26.68
N ASN A 259 16.09 0.52 -27.88
CA ASN A 259 15.26 0.52 -29.08
C ASN A 259 14.11 -0.50 -28.99
N GLU A 260 14.31 -1.63 -28.33
CA GLU A 260 13.26 -2.63 -28.10
C GLU A 260 12.14 -2.07 -27.21
N VAL A 261 12.51 -1.34 -26.14
CA VAL A 261 11.56 -0.64 -25.27
C VAL A 261 10.79 0.41 -26.07
N LYS A 262 11.48 1.20 -26.90
CA LYS A 262 10.81 2.18 -27.78
C LYS A 262 9.77 1.52 -28.69
N LYS A 263 10.10 0.36 -29.26
CA LYS A 263 9.20 -0.43 -30.10
C LYS A 263 8.00 -0.96 -29.31
N GLN A 264 8.22 -1.54 -28.13
CA GLN A 264 7.14 -2.07 -27.27
C GLN A 264 6.19 -0.98 -26.78
N LEU A 265 6.72 0.21 -26.48
CA LEU A 265 5.92 1.37 -26.08
C LEU A 265 5.26 2.09 -27.27
N GLY A 266 5.44 1.59 -28.51
CA GLY A 266 4.88 2.19 -29.71
C GLY A 266 5.39 3.60 -30.00
N LEU A 267 6.67 3.87 -29.71
CA LEU A 267 7.31 5.16 -29.96
C LEU A 267 7.83 5.18 -31.42
N SER A 268 7.27 6.07 -32.25
CA SER A 268 7.64 6.25 -33.66
C SER A 268 8.12 7.68 -33.95
N GLY A 269 8.74 7.88 -35.12
CA GLY A 269 9.21 9.20 -35.56
C GLY A 269 10.35 9.77 -34.72
N LYS A 270 10.12 10.88 -34.01
CA LYS A 270 11.07 11.69 -33.19
C LYS A 270 11.74 10.95 -32.00
N TRP A 271 11.63 9.63 -31.97
CA TRP A 271 12.16 8.71 -30.97
C TRP A 271 13.21 7.74 -31.54
N ARG A 272 13.30 7.62 -32.87
CA ARG A 272 14.36 6.86 -33.56
C ARG A 272 15.68 7.61 -33.51
#